data_AF-A0A6I9N7Y4-F1
#
_entry.id   AF-A0A6I9N7Y4-F1
#
_cell.length_a   1.000
_cell.length_b   1.000
_cell.length_c   1.000
_cell.angle_alpha   90.00
_cell.angle_beta   90.00
_cell.angle_gamma   90.00
#
_symmetry.space_group_name_H-M   'P 1'
#
loop_
_entity.id
_entity.type
_entity.pdbx_description
1 polymer ?
#
loop_
_entity_poly.entity_id
_entity_poly.type
_entity_poly.pdbx_seq_one_letter_code
_entity_poly.pdbx_strand_id
1 'polypeptide(L)'
;MERHSRALGVKEYLLFSEMLLQRPINMQEFGLSNILSGEETAYMRQMALQRFDSIMAVLKAMPRPMLLVFRNINTVRSINISLGAPVDRYCVMAKT
;
A
#
# COMPACT_ATOMS: atom_id res chain seq x y z
N MET A 1 -9.74 -9.07 1.01
CA MET A 1 -9.51 -7.70 1.54
C MET A 1 -10.79 -6.98 1.96
N GLU A 2 -11.83 -6.92 1.13
CA GLU A 2 -13.07 -6.17 1.43
C GLU A 2 -13.65 -6.40 2.84
N ARG A 3 -13.82 -7.67 3.27
CA ARG A 3 -14.34 -8.01 4.61
C ARG A 3 -13.51 -7.37 5.74
N HIS A 4 -12.19 -7.44 5.65
CA HIS A 4 -11.28 -6.93 6.69
C HIS A 4 -11.18 -5.40 6.67
N SER A 5 -11.20 -4.78 5.49
CA SER A 5 -11.24 -3.32 5.36
C SER A 5 -12.52 -2.74 5.98
N ARG A 6 -13.68 -3.39 5.77
CA ARG A 6 -14.93 -2.98 6.42
C ARG A 6 -14.88 -3.07 7.94
N ALA A 7 -14.21 -4.08 8.50
CA ALA A 7 -14.01 -4.19 9.95
C ALA A 7 -13.13 -3.04 10.50
N LEU A 8 -12.28 -2.45 9.66
CA LEU A 8 -11.50 -1.25 9.96
C LEU A 8 -12.26 0.05 9.61
N GLY A 9 -13.56 0.00 9.28
CA GLY A 9 -14.34 1.19 8.90
C GLY A 9 -14.08 1.71 7.48
N VAL A 10 -13.25 1.03 6.68
CA VAL A 10 -12.85 1.47 5.34
C VAL A 10 -13.71 0.81 4.27
N LYS A 11 -14.42 1.62 3.48
CA LYS A 11 -15.29 1.15 2.38
C LYS A 11 -14.51 0.92 1.08
N GLU A 12 -13.60 1.85 0.74
CA GLU A 12 -12.78 1.78 -0.47
C GLU A 12 -11.59 0.82 -0.29
N TYR A 13 -11.88 -0.49 -0.27
CA TYR A 13 -10.89 -1.51 0.07
C TYR A 13 -9.75 -1.64 -0.96
N LEU A 14 -9.98 -1.30 -2.24
CA LEU A 14 -8.94 -1.31 -3.28
C LEU A 14 -7.91 -0.21 -3.01
N LEU A 15 -8.36 1.04 -2.86
CA LEU A 15 -7.49 2.17 -2.51
C LEU A 15 -6.74 1.91 -1.19
N PHE A 16 -7.44 1.38 -0.18
CA PHE A 16 -6.80 0.97 1.07
C PHE A 16 -5.70 -0.08 0.87
N SER A 17 -5.93 -1.05 -0.01
CA SER A 17 -4.95 -2.09 -0.30
C SER A 17 -3.75 -1.52 -1.06
N GLU A 18 -3.94 -0.58 -2.00
CA GLU A 18 -2.86 0.14 -2.67
C GLU A 18 -2.02 0.96 -1.70
N MET A 19 -2.69 1.63 -0.74
CA MET A 19 -2.02 2.35 0.34
C MET A 19 -1.22 1.39 1.23
N LEU A 20 -1.76 0.21 1.55
CA LEU A 20 -1.13 -0.77 2.45
C LEU A 20 0.08 -1.43 1.80
N LEU A 21 -0.07 -1.81 0.54
CA LEU A 21 1.01 -2.38 -0.25
C LEU A 21 2.02 -1.31 -0.67
N GLN A 22 1.62 -0.02 -0.68
CA GLN A 22 2.43 1.07 -1.22
C GLN A 22 2.82 0.83 -2.67
N ARG A 23 1.85 0.34 -3.45
CA ARG A 23 1.99 0.03 -4.87
C ARG A 23 0.61 0.06 -5.53
N PRO A 24 0.50 0.45 -6.81
CA PRO A 24 -0.68 0.14 -7.61
C PRO A 24 -1.04 -1.34 -7.55
N ILE A 25 -2.34 -1.63 -7.45
CA ILE A 25 -2.86 -2.99 -7.63
C ILE A 25 -3.32 -3.09 -9.08
N ASN A 26 -2.43 -3.56 -9.95
CA ASN A 26 -2.81 -3.95 -11.31
C ASN A 26 -3.32 -5.39 -11.29
N MET A 27 -4.63 -5.58 -11.43
CA MET A 27 -5.24 -6.92 -11.51
C MET A 27 -4.82 -7.71 -12.76
N GLN A 28 -4.19 -7.06 -13.74
CA GLN A 28 -3.77 -7.69 -15.00
C GLN A 28 -2.33 -8.25 -14.97
N GLU A 29 -1.47 -7.76 -14.09
CA GLU A 29 -0.08 -8.19 -13.98
C GLU A 29 0.19 -8.76 -12.58
N PHE A 30 0.31 -10.08 -12.48
CA PHE A 30 0.52 -10.81 -11.22
C PHE A 30 1.96 -10.71 -10.66
N GLY A 31 2.74 -9.69 -11.06
CA GLY A 31 4.14 -9.53 -10.67
C GLY A 31 4.33 -8.39 -9.68
N LEU A 32 4.38 -8.67 -8.38
CA LEU A 32 4.78 -7.67 -7.37
C LEU A 32 6.32 -7.62 -7.27
N SER A 33 7.01 -7.05 -8.27
CA SER A 33 8.48 -6.86 -8.23
C SER A 33 8.96 -6.16 -6.95
N ASN A 34 10.06 -6.56 -6.32
CA ASN A 34 10.46 -5.93 -5.04
C ASN A 34 10.82 -4.43 -5.16
N ILE A 35 11.09 -3.97 -6.38
CA ILE A 35 11.45 -2.59 -6.69
C ILE A 35 10.34 -1.97 -7.53
N LEU A 36 9.93 -0.76 -7.16
CA LEU A 36 9.06 0.08 -7.97
C LEU A 36 9.86 0.62 -9.15
N SER A 37 9.35 0.47 -10.37
CA SER A 37 9.92 1.13 -11.53
C SER A 37 9.76 2.66 -11.42
N GLY A 38 10.51 3.40 -12.22
CA GLY A 38 10.34 4.86 -12.30
C GLY A 38 8.93 5.26 -12.77
N GLU A 39 8.34 4.47 -13.66
CA GLU A 39 6.98 4.66 -14.17
C GLU A 39 5.93 4.41 -13.09
N GLU A 40 6.07 3.32 -12.32
CA GLU A 40 5.16 3.04 -11.20
C GLU A 40 5.24 4.15 -10.14
N THR A 41 6.43 4.71 -9.90
CA THR A 41 6.62 5.84 -8.98
C THR A 41 5.91 7.10 -9.48
N ALA A 42 6.01 7.40 -10.78
CA ALA A 42 5.31 8.53 -11.38
C ALA A 42 3.78 8.34 -11.30
N TYR A 43 3.30 7.13 -11.62
CA TYR A 43 1.89 6.76 -11.49
C TYR A 43 1.38 6.97 -10.06
N MET A 44 2.10 6.48 -9.05
CA MET A 44 1.69 6.63 -7.65
C MET A 44 1.62 8.10 -7.22
N ARG A 45 2.56 8.93 -7.68
CA ARG A 45 2.53 10.38 -7.43
C ARG A 45 1.31 11.03 -8.07
N GLN A 46 1.02 10.70 -9.32
CA GLN A 46 -0.15 11.23 -10.04
C GLN A 46 -1.47 10.78 -9.38
N MET A 47 -1.57 9.51 -9.02
CA MET A 47 -2.73 8.95 -8.32
C MET A 47 -2.95 9.67 -6.98
N ALA A 48 -1.89 9.91 -6.21
CA ALA A 48 -1.98 10.64 -4.94
C ALA A 48 -2.52 12.07 -5.11
N LEU A 49 -2.16 12.76 -6.20
CA LEU A 49 -2.68 14.09 -6.52
C LEU A 49 -4.15 14.04 -6.95
N GLN A 50 -4.52 13.08 -7.80
CA GLN A 50 -5.87 12.98 -8.35
C GLN A 50 -6.90 12.44 -7.34
N ARG A 51 -6.46 11.60 -6.40
CA ARG A 51 -7.34 10.89 -5.45
C ARG A 51 -7.10 11.31 -4.00
N PHE A 52 -6.54 12.49 -3.79
CA PHE A 52 -6.19 12.98 -2.44
C PHE A 52 -7.38 12.95 -1.47
N ASP A 53 -8.56 13.38 -1.92
CA ASP A 53 -9.78 13.38 -1.09
C ASP A 53 -10.20 11.98 -0.66
N SER A 54 -10.18 11.01 -1.59
CA SER A 54 -10.45 9.60 -1.29
C SER A 54 -9.42 9.01 -0.32
N ILE A 55 -8.13 9.35 -0.50
CA ILE A 55 -7.07 8.95 0.44
C ILE A 55 -7.36 9.51 1.83
N MET A 56 -7.72 10.79 1.93
CA MET A 56 -8.05 11.42 3.22
C MET A 56 -9.30 10.82 3.86
N ALA A 57 -10.31 10.44 3.07
CA ALA A 57 -11.49 9.74 3.57
C ALA A 57 -11.12 8.37 4.17
N VAL A 58 -10.29 7.59 3.47
CA VAL A 58 -9.78 6.31 3.97
C VAL A 58 -8.97 6.48 5.26
N LEU A 59 -8.05 7.45 5.29
CA LEU A 59 -7.21 7.71 6.47
C LEU A 59 -8.03 8.15 7.69
N LYS A 60 -9.12 8.90 7.49
CA LYS A 60 -10.01 9.35 8.57
C LYS A 60 -10.94 8.25 9.08
N ALA A 61 -11.31 7.29 8.22
CA ALA A 61 -12.26 6.24 8.55
C ALA A 61 -11.66 5.13 9.42
N MET A 62 -10.36 4.88 9.30
CA MET A 62 -9.68 3.78 9.98
C MET A 62 -9.28 4.09 11.44
N PRO A 63 -9.07 3.06 12.28
CA PRO A 63 -8.56 3.25 13.64
C PRO A 63 -7.18 3.92 13.63
N ARG A 64 -6.95 4.86 14.57
CA ARG A 64 -5.66 5.57 14.70
C ARG A 64 -4.43 4.66 14.73
N PRO A 65 -4.44 3.47 15.39
CA PRO A 65 -3.30 2.56 15.36
C PRO A 65 -2.87 2.11 13.95
N MET A 66 -3.79 2.08 12.98
CA MET A 66 -3.45 1.73 11.59
C MET A 66 -2.47 2.73 10.96
N LEU A 67 -2.47 4.00 11.38
CA LEU A 67 -1.48 4.99 10.92
C LEU A 67 -0.05 4.55 11.30
N LEU A 68 0.13 3.95 12.48
CA LEU A 68 1.42 3.42 12.91
C LEU A 68 1.82 2.19 12.10
N VAL A 69 0.86 1.33 11.75
CA VAL A 69 1.08 0.19 10.85
C VAL A 69 1.59 0.68 9.49
N PHE A 70 0.96 1.71 8.90
CA PHE A 70 1.44 2.32 7.65
C PHE A 70 2.84 2.92 7.80
N ARG A 71 3.15 3.57 8.92
CA ARG A 71 4.50 4.11 9.18
C ARG A 71 5.54 2.99 9.29
N ASN A 72 5.22 1.89 9.95
CA ASN A 72 6.11 0.73 10.05
C ASN A 72 6.35 0.07 8.68
N ILE A 73 5.30 -0.15 7.89
CA ILE A 73 5.43 -0.71 6.54
C ILE A 73 6.32 0.19 5.66
N ASN A 74 6.12 1.51 5.75
CA ASN A 74 6.96 2.51 5.08
C ASN A 74 8.44 2.37 5.43
N THR A 75 8.75 2.27 6.73
CA THR A 75 10.11 2.11 7.23
C THR A 75 10.73 0.81 6.75
N VAL A 76 10.01 -0.31 6.88
CA VAL A 76 10.47 -1.64 6.41
C VAL A 76 10.73 -1.63 4.91
N ARG A 77 9.84 -1.02 4.12
CA ARG A 77 10.02 -0.87 2.68
C ARG A 77 11.29 -0.07 2.36
N SER A 78 11.51 1.06 3.06
CA SER A 78 12.70 1.89 2.86
C SER A 78 13.98 1.10 3.15
N ILE A 79 14.02 0.35 4.24
CA ILE A 79 15.17 -0.49 4.61
C ILE A 79 15.41 -1.57 3.55
N ASN A 80 14.36 -2.29 3.13
CA ASN A 80 14.47 -3.33 2.11
C ASN A 80 15.06 -2.77 0.81
N ILE A 81 14.59 -1.60 0.36
CA ILE A 81 15.12 -0.93 -0.83
C ILE A 81 16.58 -0.52 -0.63
N SER A 82 16.94 0.08 0.51
CA SER A 82 18.33 0.46 0.81
C SER A 82 19.31 -0.72 0.80
N LEU A 83 18.82 -1.94 1.04
CA LEU A 83 19.60 -3.17 1.00
C LEU A 83 19.59 -3.87 -0.37
N GLY A 84 19.05 -3.24 -1.43
CA GLY A 84 18.96 -3.84 -2.77
C GLY A 84 17.74 -4.73 -2.98
N ALA A 85 16.69 -4.55 -2.17
CA ALA A 85 15.43 -5.27 -2.22
C ALA A 85 15.53 -6.82 -2.12
N PRO A 86 16.28 -7.36 -1.13
CA PRO A 86 16.57 -8.79 -1.01
C PRO A 86 15.36 -9.66 -0.63
N VAL A 87 14.30 -9.06 -0.08
CA VAL A 87 13.11 -9.78 0.40
C VAL A 87 11.87 -9.38 -0.39
N ASP A 88 11.12 -10.38 -0.86
CA ASP A 88 9.73 -10.18 -1.29
C ASP A 88 8.83 -9.97 -0.08
N ARG A 89 8.70 -8.69 0.29
CA ARG A 89 7.89 -8.27 1.43
C ARG A 89 6.42 -8.60 1.24
N TYR A 90 5.90 -8.66 0.01
CA TYR A 90 4.49 -8.91 -0.23
C TYR A 90 4.17 -10.38 0.03
N CYS A 91 5.02 -11.27 -0.47
CA CYS A 91 4.94 -12.70 -0.15
C CYS A 91 5.06 -12.92 1.36
N VAL A 92 6.02 -12.28 2.03
CA VAL A 92 6.22 -12.41 3.49
C VAL A 92 5.01 -11.89 4.27
N MET A 93 4.45 -10.73 3.91
CA MET A 93 3.26 -10.17 4.58
C MET A 93 2.00 -11.01 4.36
N ALA A 94 1.95 -11.80 3.28
CA ALA A 94 0.82 -12.69 2.98
C ALA A 94 0.92 -14.07 3.66
N LYS A 95 2.05 -14.39 4.32
CA LYS A 95 2.19 -15.65 5.06
C LYS A 95 1.27 -15.63 6.28
N THR A 96 0.37 -16.61 6.34
CA THR A 96 -0.50 -16.93 7.48
C THR A 96 0.19 -17.84 8.47
#